data_AF-A0A9N7U5D1-F1
#
_entry.id   AF-A0A9N7U5D1-F1
#
_cell.length_a   1.000
_cell.length_b   1.000
_cell.length_c   1.000
_cell.angle_alpha   90.00
_cell.angle_beta   90.00
_cell.angle_gamma   90.00
#
_symmetry.space_group_name_H-M   'P 1'
#
loop_
_entity.id
_entity.type
_entity.pdbx_description
1 polymer ?
#
loop_
_entity_poly.entity_id
_entity_poly.type
_entity_poly.pdbx_seq_one_letter_code
_entity_poly.pdbx_strand_id
1 'polypeptide(L)'
;MNETQRCFFNSRPTCPHHVLIVSSSCPHCVLIMSSSCPHRVLIVSSSCPHRVLIMSSSCPHRVLIVSSSCPHCVLIMSSSCPHRVLIVSSSCPHCVLIMSSSCPHHVLIMSSLCPRLIRLFHIQTRLLINEQTQ
;
A
#
# COMPACT_ATOMS: atom_id res chain seq x y z
N MET A 1 21.21 10.99 -9.25
CA MET A 1 20.02 11.76 -9.67
C MET A 1 19.34 10.95 -10.73
N ASN A 2 18.28 10.23 -10.36
CA ASN A 2 17.71 9.17 -11.19
C ASN A 2 16.96 9.76 -12.39
N GLU A 3 16.99 9.04 -13.50
CA GLU A 3 16.42 9.43 -14.80
C GLU A 3 14.94 9.80 -14.77
N THR A 4 14.21 9.38 -13.73
CA THR A 4 12.84 9.82 -13.42
C THR A 4 12.72 11.32 -13.16
N GLN A 5 13.77 11.99 -12.67
CA GLN A 5 13.79 13.46 -12.51
C GLN A 5 14.01 14.20 -13.84
N ARG A 6 14.63 13.57 -14.84
CA ARG A 6 14.87 14.20 -16.15
C ARG A 6 13.62 14.25 -17.02
N CYS A 7 12.77 13.22 -16.98
CA CYS A 7 11.52 13.23 -17.74
C CYS A 7 10.53 14.30 -17.24
N PHE A 8 10.59 14.68 -15.96
CA PHE A 8 9.77 15.76 -15.41
C PHE A 8 10.27 17.16 -15.80
N PHE A 9 11.55 17.28 -16.17
CA PHE A 9 12.20 18.57 -16.43
C PHE A 9 12.12 19.01 -17.90
N ASN A 10 11.80 18.10 -18.82
CA ASN A 10 12.01 18.31 -20.27
C ASN A 10 10.74 18.65 -21.07
N SER A 11 9.69 19.16 -20.42
CA SER A 11 8.46 19.59 -21.10
C SER A 11 8.18 21.06 -20.82
N ARG A 12 8.72 21.96 -21.67
CA ARG A 12 8.15 23.31 -21.87
C ARG A 12 6.76 23.18 -22.53
N PRO A 13 5.84 24.15 -22.45
CA PRO A 13 5.27 24.86 -21.31
C PRO A 13 3.81 24.39 -21.11
N THR A 14 3.51 23.51 -20.16
CA THR A 14 2.13 23.09 -19.89
C THR A 14 1.56 23.71 -18.61
N CYS A 15 0.96 24.87 -18.83
CA CYS A 15 -0.33 25.30 -18.29
C CYS A 15 -0.44 25.52 -16.75
N PRO A 16 -0.96 26.67 -16.30
CA PRO A 16 -1.36 26.88 -14.89
C PRO A 16 -2.33 25.82 -14.37
N HIS A 17 -3.06 25.15 -15.26
CA HIS A 17 -3.88 23.97 -14.95
C HIS A 17 -3.09 22.82 -14.32
N HIS A 18 -1.87 22.52 -14.78
CA HIS A 18 -1.08 21.42 -14.21
C HIS A 18 -0.62 21.76 -12.78
N VAL A 19 -0.33 23.03 -12.51
CA VAL A 19 0.00 23.53 -11.17
C VAL A 19 -1.20 23.42 -10.23
N LEU A 20 -2.40 23.82 -10.69
CA LEU A 20 -3.65 23.67 -9.94
C LEU A 20 -3.97 22.19 -9.63
N ILE A 21 -3.75 21.29 -10.58
CA ILE A 21 -3.97 19.85 -10.39
C ILE A 21 -2.98 19.30 -9.35
N VAL A 22 -1.69 19.61 -9.44
CA VAL A 22 -0.69 19.13 -8.47
C VAL A 22 -0.95 19.71 -7.08
N SER A 23 -1.22 21.01 -6.98
CA SER A 23 -1.45 21.67 -5.69
C SER A 23 -2.75 21.24 -4.98
N SER A 24 -3.77 20.83 -5.73
CA SER A 24 -4.99 20.25 -5.16
C SER A 24 -4.84 18.75 -4.83
N SER A 25 -4.26 17.96 -5.73
CA SER A 25 -4.17 16.50 -5.57
C SER A 25 -3.19 16.03 -4.48
N CYS A 26 -2.03 16.68 -4.36
CA CYS A 26 -1.00 16.34 -3.39
C CYS A 26 -1.49 16.25 -1.93
N PRO A 27 -2.10 17.31 -1.35
CA PRO A 27 -2.58 17.27 0.03
C PRO A 27 -3.72 16.25 0.22
N HIS A 28 -4.58 16.07 -0.79
CA HIS A 28 -5.60 15.03 -0.77
C HIS A 28 -4.99 13.63 -0.73
N CYS A 29 -3.96 13.34 -1.52
CA CYS A 29 -3.26 12.06 -1.49
C CYS A 29 -2.62 11.79 -0.12
N VAL A 30 -1.98 12.79 0.48
CA VAL A 30 -1.37 12.68 1.82
C VAL A 30 -2.43 12.36 2.88
N LEU A 31 -3.57 13.05 2.86
CA LEU A 31 -4.69 12.82 3.78
C LEU A 31 -5.31 11.41 3.63
N ILE A 32 -5.52 10.97 2.39
CA ILE A 32 -6.07 9.63 2.12
C ILE A 32 -5.11 8.55 2.60
N MET A 33 -3.81 8.69 2.34
CA MET A 33 -2.81 7.72 2.82
C MET A 33 -2.70 7.69 4.34
N SER A 34 -2.71 8.86 4.98
CA SER A 34 -2.61 8.98 6.44
C SER A 34 -3.81 8.37 7.16
N SER A 35 -5.00 8.42 6.55
CA SER A 35 -6.22 7.82 7.13
C SER A 35 -6.39 6.34 6.77
N SER A 36 -6.07 5.94 5.54
CA SER A 36 -6.31 4.56 5.05
C SER A 36 -5.29 3.54 5.55
N CYS A 37 -4.03 3.93 5.72
CA CYS A 37 -2.96 3.06 6.21
C CYS A 37 -3.25 2.44 7.59
N PRO A 38 -3.52 3.22 8.66
CA PRO A 38 -3.81 2.65 9.97
C PRO A 38 -5.06 1.77 9.96
N HIS A 39 -6.08 2.14 9.19
CA HIS A 39 -7.30 1.35 9.04
C HIS A 39 -7.02 -0.02 8.38
N ARG A 40 -6.20 -0.06 7.32
CA ARG A 40 -5.79 -1.32 6.67
C ARG A 40 -4.97 -2.21 7.61
N VAL A 41 -4.03 -1.63 8.36
CA VAL A 41 -3.25 -2.36 9.37
C VAL A 41 -4.17 -2.99 10.42
N LEU A 42 -5.19 -2.27 10.90
CA LEU A 42 -6.17 -2.76 11.86
C LEU A 42 -7.01 -3.92 11.31
N ILE A 43 -7.47 -3.83 10.05
CA ILE A 43 -8.23 -4.92 9.40
C ILE A 43 -7.37 -6.19 9.29
N VAL A 44 -6.12 -6.07 8.83
CA VAL A 44 -5.25 -7.24 8.67
C VAL A 44 -4.96 -7.86 10.04
N SER A 45 -4.63 -7.03 11.03
CA SER A 45 -4.33 -7.49 12.39
C SER A 45 -5.50 -8.20 13.07
N SER A 46 -6.74 -7.76 12.82
CA SER A 46 -7.94 -8.37 13.39
C SER A 46 -8.43 -9.60 12.62
N SER A 47 -8.29 -9.62 11.29
CA SER A 47 -8.79 -10.73 10.46
C SER A 47 -7.90 -11.99 10.49
N CYS A 48 -6.59 -11.81 10.69
CA CYS A 48 -5.62 -12.90 10.75
C CYS A 48 -5.88 -13.93 11.86
N PRO A 49 -6.00 -13.57 13.15
CA PRO A 49 -6.29 -14.53 14.22
C PRO A 49 -7.63 -15.23 13.98
N HIS A 50 -8.63 -14.51 13.45
CA HIS A 50 -9.94 -15.07 13.15
C HIS A 50 -9.89 -16.13 12.04
N ARG A 51 -9.08 -15.91 10.99
CA ARG A 51 -8.83 -16.89 9.91
C ARG A 51 -8.11 -18.13 10.43
N VAL A 52 -7.10 -17.94 11.28
CA VAL A 52 -6.35 -19.05 11.91
C VAL A 52 -7.29 -19.92 12.77
N LEU A 53 -8.15 -19.28 13.56
CA LEU A 53 -9.15 -19.97 14.39
C LEU A 53 -10.12 -20.82 13.57
N ILE A 54 -10.71 -20.25 12.52
CA ILE A 54 -11.66 -20.95 11.63
C ILE A 54 -11.00 -22.16 10.94
N MET A 55 -9.77 -21.99 10.46
CA MET A 55 -9.04 -23.10 9.83
C MET A 55 -8.72 -24.21 10.83
N SER A 56 -8.26 -23.84 12.02
CA SER A 56 -7.89 -24.80 13.07
C SER A 56 -9.10 -25.59 13.57
N SER A 57 -10.29 -24.99 13.63
CA SER A 57 -11.52 -25.67 14.04
C SER A 57 -12.16 -26.51 12.92
N SER A 58 -12.12 -26.05 11.67
CA SER A 58 -12.76 -26.74 10.54
C SER A 58 -11.96 -27.93 9.99
N CYS A 59 -10.62 -27.89 10.09
CA CYS A 59 -9.74 -28.97 9.64
C CYS A 59 -10.03 -30.34 10.29
N PRO A 60 -10.08 -30.49 11.63
CA PRO A 60 -10.38 -31.78 12.26
C PRO A 60 -11.79 -32.28 11.92
N HIS A 61 -12.76 -31.38 11.81
CA HIS A 61 -14.13 -31.74 11.41
C HIS A 61 -14.20 -32.29 9.98
N ARG A 62 -13.49 -31.66 9.03
CA ARG A 62 -13.39 -32.14 7.64
C ARG A 62 -12.67 -33.49 7.55
N VAL A 63 -11.60 -33.67 8.32
CA VAL A 63 -10.88 -34.95 8.39
C VAL A 63 -11.79 -36.06 8.89
N LEU A 64 -12.58 -35.83 9.94
CA LEU A 64 -13.54 -36.81 10.45
C LEU A 64 -14.60 -37.21 9.42
N ILE A 65 -15.20 -36.25 8.72
CA ILE A 65 -16.22 -36.53 7.70
C ILE A 65 -15.65 -37.40 6.56
N VAL A 66 -14.46 -37.05 6.06
CA VAL A 66 -13.81 -37.74 4.93
C VAL A 66 -13.19 -39.09 5.35
N SER A 67 -12.85 -39.26 6.63
CA SER A 67 -12.31 -40.52 7.15
C SER A 67 -13.26 -41.70 6.98
N SER A 68 -14.56 -41.45 6.95
CA SER A 68 -15.60 -42.48 6.70
C SER A 68 -15.56 -43.07 5.28
N SER A 69 -14.96 -42.36 4.32
CA SER A 69 -15.07 -42.66 2.89
C SER A 69 -13.72 -42.93 2.22
N CYS A 70 -12.61 -42.31 2.66
CA CYS A 70 -11.30 -42.46 2.02
C CYS A 70 -10.10 -42.24 2.97
N PRO A 71 -9.35 -43.28 3.39
CA PRO A 71 -8.21 -43.13 4.31
C PRO A 71 -7.00 -42.38 3.69
N HIS A 72 -6.79 -42.49 2.37
CA HIS A 72 -5.73 -41.72 1.69
C HIS A 72 -5.99 -40.21 1.70
N CYS A 73 -7.25 -39.78 1.63
CA CYS A 73 -7.62 -38.37 1.69
C CYS A 73 -7.38 -37.78 3.09
N VAL A 74 -7.46 -38.59 4.14
CA VAL A 74 -7.15 -38.19 5.52
C VAL A 74 -5.68 -37.78 5.65
N LEU A 75 -4.74 -38.59 5.17
CA LEU A 75 -3.31 -38.29 5.26
C LEU A 75 -2.93 -36.95 4.57
N ILE A 76 -3.53 -36.67 3.42
CA ILE A 76 -3.28 -35.43 2.66
C ILE A 76 -3.89 -34.22 3.39
N MET A 77 -5.09 -34.35 3.94
CA MET A 77 -5.75 -33.28 4.69
C MET A 77 -5.04 -32.98 6.01
N SER A 78 -4.64 -34.01 6.76
CA SER A 78 -3.94 -33.90 8.04
C SER A 78 -2.56 -33.24 7.91
N SER A 79 -1.90 -33.39 6.77
CA SER A 79 -0.60 -32.72 6.50
C SER A 79 -0.77 -31.30 5.96
N SER A 80 -1.76 -31.06 5.09
CA SER A 80 -1.94 -29.75 4.45
C SER A 80 -2.58 -28.69 5.35
N CYS A 81 -3.49 -29.06 6.24
CA CYS A 81 -4.15 -28.17 7.19
C CYS A 81 -3.18 -27.42 8.12
N PRO A 82 -2.31 -28.10 8.90
CA PRO A 82 -1.37 -27.42 9.78
C PRO A 82 -0.39 -26.54 9.00
N HIS A 83 0.04 -27.00 7.81
CA HIS A 83 0.94 -26.22 6.96
C HIS A 83 0.29 -24.91 6.47
N ARG A 84 -1.00 -24.93 6.12
CA ARG A 84 -1.73 -23.71 5.73
C ARG A 84 -1.93 -22.76 6.92
N VAL A 85 -2.22 -23.29 8.11
CA VAL A 85 -2.32 -22.48 9.34
C VAL A 85 -0.99 -21.79 9.64
N LEU A 86 0.13 -22.51 9.50
CA LEU A 86 1.47 -21.97 9.69
C LEU A 86 1.77 -20.82 8.72
N ILE A 87 1.47 -20.98 7.44
CA ILE A 87 1.67 -19.94 6.41
C ILE A 87 0.86 -18.67 6.73
N VAL A 88 -0.41 -18.81 7.09
CA VAL A 88 -1.25 -17.63 7.42
C VAL A 88 -0.72 -16.96 8.68
N SER A 89 -0.34 -17.73 9.69
CA SER A 89 0.18 -17.21 10.96
C SER A 89 1.51 -16.47 10.79
N SER A 90 2.37 -16.89 9.85
CA SER A 90 3.65 -16.23 9.58
C SER A 90 3.51 -15.03 8.63
N SER A 91 2.68 -15.12 7.60
CA SER A 91 2.53 -14.04 6.60
C SER A 91 1.85 -12.79 7.16
N CYS A 92 0.85 -12.96 8.03
CA CYS A 92 0.10 -11.87 8.65
C CYS A 92 0.96 -10.82 9.38
N PRO A 93 1.82 -11.19 10.35
CA PRO A 93 2.67 -10.23 11.05
C PRO A 93 3.67 -9.54 10.10
N HIS A 94 4.18 -10.26 9.08
CA HIS A 94 5.03 -9.66 8.05
C HIS A 94 4.28 -8.60 7.23
N CYS A 95 3.04 -8.87 6.80
CA CYS A 95 2.22 -7.89 6.09
C CYS A 95 1.97 -6.64 6.95
N VAL A 96 1.65 -6.81 8.23
CA VAL A 96 1.45 -5.70 9.17
C VAL A 96 2.74 -4.87 9.31
N LEU A 97 3.89 -5.51 9.49
CA LEU A 97 5.19 -4.83 9.60
C LEU A 97 5.53 -4.02 8.34
N ILE A 98 5.33 -4.59 7.15
CA ILE A 98 5.60 -3.92 5.88
C ILE A 98 4.68 -2.70 5.73
N MET A 99 3.40 -2.82 6.03
CA MET A 99 2.47 -1.69 5.95
C MET A 99 2.81 -0.59 6.97
N SER A 100 3.07 -0.96 8.22
CA SER A 100 3.40 -0.02 9.28
C SER A 100 4.70 0.74 9.04
N SER A 101 5.66 0.15 8.32
CA SER A 101 6.91 0.81 7.93
C SER A 101 6.78 1.63 6.65
N SER A 102 6.16 1.08 5.60
CA SER A 102 6.08 1.74 4.28
C SER A 102 5.13 2.94 4.24
N CYS A 103 4.02 2.91 4.99
CA CYS A 103 3.04 3.98 5.03
C CYS A 103 3.59 5.33 5.52
N PRO A 104 4.24 5.43 6.70
CA PRO A 104 4.82 6.70 7.16
C PRO A 104 5.92 7.21 6.24
N HIS A 105 6.73 6.31 5.65
CA HIS A 105 7.71 6.70 4.64
C HIS A 105 7.07 7.34 3.40
N HIS A 106 6.01 6.76 2.85
CA HIS A 106 5.30 7.35 1.72
C HIS A 106 4.68 8.71 2.07
N VAL A 107 4.06 8.83 3.24
CA VAL A 107 3.49 10.09 3.73
C VAL A 107 4.56 11.17 3.85
N LEU A 108 5.73 10.86 4.42
CA LEU A 108 6.86 11.78 4.55
C LEU A 108 7.41 12.22 3.20
N ILE A 109 7.61 11.27 2.27
CA ILE A 109 8.09 11.55 0.91
C ILE A 109 7.13 12.53 0.23
N MET A 110 5.83 12.23 0.20
CA MET A 110 4.84 13.10 -0.43
C MET A 110 4.76 14.47 0.24
N SER A 111 4.78 14.52 1.58
CA SER A 111 4.76 15.78 2.34
C SER A 111 5.98 16.66 2.05
N SER A 112 7.13 16.06 1.73
CA SER A 112 8.35 16.79 1.36
C SER A 112 8.39 17.23 -0.11
N LEU A 113 7.86 16.41 -1.02
CA LEU A 113 7.89 16.65 -2.47
C LEU A 113 6.84 17.66 -2.91
N CYS A 114 5.63 17.59 -2.36
CA CYS A 114 4.51 18.44 -2.75
C CYS A 114 4.82 19.95 -2.67
N PRO A 115 5.29 20.50 -1.52
CA PRO A 115 5.63 21.93 -1.44
C PRO A 115 6.82 22.31 -2.34
N ARG A 116 7.77 21.40 -2.54
CA ARG A 116 8.94 21.63 -3.40
C ARG A 116 8.56 21.74 -4.87
N LEU A 117 7.67 20.87 -5.34
CA LEU A 117 7.14 20.91 -6.71
C LEU A 117 6.34 22.20 -6.93
N ILE A 118 5.42 22.54 -6.02
CA ILE A 118 4.63 23.78 -6.11
C ILE A 118 5.54 25.02 -6.18
N ARG A 119 6.59 25.08 -5.35
CA ARG A 119 7.53 26.19 -5.33
C ARG A 119 8.35 26.30 -6.62
N LEU A 120 8.82 25.17 -7.16
CA LEU A 120 9.57 25.15 -8.43
C LEU A 120 8.71 25.63 -9.59
N PHE A 121 7.46 25.15 -9.68
CA PHE A 121 6.52 25.63 -10.69
C PHE A 121 6.22 27.12 -10.57
N HIS A 122 6.03 27.63 -9.35
CA HIS A 122 5.78 29.06 -9.12
C HIS A 122 6.98 29.96 -9.49
N ILE A 123 8.21 29.49 -9.29
CA ILE A 123 9.42 30.20 -9.73
C ILE A 123 9.50 30.19 -11.26
N GLN A 124 9.24 29.03 -11.89
CA GLN A 124 9.25 28.89 -13.34
C GLN A 124 8.23 29.81 -14.02
N THR A 125 7.02 29.92 -13.48
CA THR A 125 5.99 30.83 -14.02
C THR A 125 6.36 32.29 -13.85
N ARG A 126 6.95 32.70 -12.71
CA ARG A 126 7.45 34.06 -12.51
C ARG A 126 8.54 34.44 -13.51
N LEU A 127 9.50 33.54 -13.77
CA LEU A 127 10.57 33.78 -14.74
C LEU A 127 10.03 33.90 -16.18
N LEU A 128 9.08 33.03 -16.57
CA LEU A 128 8.41 33.11 -17.88
C LEU A 128 7.65 34.42 -18.08
N ILE A 129 6.94 34.91 -17.06
CA ILE A 129 6.23 36.19 -17.14
C ILE A 129 7.21 37.34 -17.33
N ASN A 130 8.32 37.36 -16.56
CA ASN A 130 9.33 38.41 -16.67
C ASN A 130 10.01 38.46 -18.05
N GLU A 131 10.30 37.31 -18.66
CA GLU A 131 10.89 37.25 -20.02
C GLU A 131 9.93 37.67 -21.12
N GLN A 132 8.61 37.54 -20.93
CA GLN A 132 7.60 37.99 -21.91
C GLN A 132 7.31 39.49 -21.81
N THR A 133 7.67 40.12 -20.69
CA THR A 133 7.45 41.57 -20.43
C THR A 133 8.65 42.45 -20.74
N GLN A 134 9.74 41.87 -21.26
CA GLN A 134 10.95 42.56 -21.73
C GLN A 134 11.03 42.52 -23.26
#